data_AF-A0A843SQM4-F1
#
_entry.id   AF-A0A843SQM4-F1
#
_cell.length_a   1.000
_cell.length_b   1.000
_cell.length_c   1.000
_cell.angle_alpha   90.00
_cell.angle_beta   90.00
_cell.angle_gamma   90.00
#
_symmetry.space_group_name_H-M   'P 1'
#
loop_
_entity.id
_entity.type
_entity.pdbx_description
1 polymer ?
#
loop_
_entity_poly.entity_id
_entity_poly.type
_entity_poly.pdbx_seq_one_letter_code
_entity_poly.pdbx_strand_id
1 'polypeptide(L)' 'MGSRVSEAVIDAVRAKALEPSEVRPAQASGQDLFGSLVFNDTEQQARLPKPVYHALRRTITHGEGLDGSVADTVARAMKD' A
#
# COMPACT_ATOMS: atom_id res chain seq x y z
N MET A 1 -16.58 24.29 -45.60
CA MET A 1 -15.67 24.77 -44.54
C MET A 1 -15.93 23.96 -43.28
N GLY A 2 -15.47 22.70 -43.24
CA GLY A 2 -15.71 21.76 -42.14
C GLY A 2 -14.56 21.81 -41.13
N SER A 3 -14.77 22.59 -40.08
CA SER A 3 -14.16 22.55 -38.74
C SER A 3 -12.90 21.68 -38.52
N ARG A 4 -11.72 22.33 -38.60
CA ARG A 4 -10.44 21.85 -38.02
C ARG A 4 -10.50 21.68 -36.50
N VAL A 5 -11.54 22.22 -35.85
CA VAL A 5 -11.76 22.10 -34.42
C VAL A 5 -12.14 20.66 -34.06
N SER A 6 -12.85 19.96 -34.94
CA SER A 6 -13.26 18.56 -34.71
C SER A 6 -12.07 17.60 -34.75
N GLU A 7 -11.16 17.77 -35.72
CA GLU A 7 -9.92 16.98 -35.80
C GLU A 7 -9.02 17.25 -34.60
N ALA A 8 -8.84 18.51 -34.21
CA ALA A 8 -8.02 18.87 -33.05
C ALA A 8 -8.55 18.26 -31.74
N VAL A 9 -9.88 18.15 -31.59
CA VAL A 9 -10.51 17.51 -30.42
C VAL A 9 -10.28 16.00 -30.43
N ILE A 10 -10.38 15.35 -31.60
CA ILE A 10 -10.13 13.90 -31.74
C ILE A 10 -8.65 13.60 -31.45
N ASP A 11 -7.73 14.40 -31.96
CA ASP A 11 -6.30 14.26 -31.69
C ASP A 11 -5.96 14.50 -30.22
N ALA A 12 -6.60 15.48 -29.57
CA ALA A 12 -6.42 15.72 -28.14
C ALA A 12 -6.96 14.57 -27.27
N VAL A 13 -8.10 13.98 -27.63
CA VAL A 13 -8.64 12.79 -26.94
C VAL A 13 -7.72 11.59 -27.13
N ARG A 14 -7.17 11.40 -28.34
CA ARG A 14 -6.21 10.32 -28.61
C ARG A 14 -4.89 10.54 -27.88
N ALA A 15 -4.39 11.78 -27.83
CA ALA A 15 -3.20 12.14 -27.08
C ALA A 15 -3.39 11.94 -25.57
N LYS A 16 -4.58 12.24 -25.03
CA LYS A 16 -4.88 12.03 -23.61
C LYS A 16 -5.14 10.57 -23.25
N ALA A 17 -5.68 9.79 -24.18
CA ALA A 17 -5.85 8.34 -24.02
C ALA A 17 -4.52 7.57 -24.14
N LEU A 18 -3.48 8.23 -24.65
CA LEU A 18 -2.14 7.68 -24.83
C LEU A 18 -1.12 8.33 -23.88
N GLU A 19 -1.55 8.95 -22.78
CA GLU A 19 -0.62 9.16 -21.67
C GLU A 19 -0.09 7.76 -21.32
N PRO A 20 1.19 7.46 -21.58
CA PRO A 20 1.74 6.19 -21.19
C PRO A 20 1.58 6.16 -19.68
N SER A 21 0.72 5.29 -19.19
CA SER A 21 0.72 4.92 -17.79
C SER A 21 2.17 4.57 -17.50
N GLU A 22 2.86 5.43 -16.74
CA GLU A 22 4.26 5.25 -16.40
C GLU A 22 4.42 3.78 -16.04
N VAL A 23 5.28 3.10 -16.78
CA VAL A 23 5.47 1.67 -16.66
C VAL A 23 5.73 1.39 -15.19
N ARG A 24 4.69 0.83 -14.55
CA ARG A 24 4.73 0.27 -13.19
C ARG A 24 5.99 -0.59 -13.14
N PRO A 25 6.81 -0.49 -12.06
CA PRO A 25 8.13 -1.10 -12.01
C PRO A 25 8.06 -2.51 -12.58
N ALA A 26 8.89 -2.73 -13.59
CA ALA A 26 8.86 -3.89 -14.46
C ALA A 26 8.61 -5.17 -13.66
N GLN A 27 7.47 -5.81 -13.93
CA GLN A 27 7.24 -7.21 -13.57
C GLN A 27 7.40 -7.53 -12.07
N ALA A 28 6.81 -6.74 -11.17
CA ALA A 28 6.49 -7.28 -9.85
C ALA A 28 5.53 -8.46 -10.06
N SER A 29 6.02 -9.68 -9.85
CA SER A 29 5.20 -10.88 -9.95
C SER A 29 4.06 -10.76 -8.92
N GLY A 30 2.95 -11.48 -9.11
CA GLY A 30 1.85 -11.43 -8.15
C GLY A 30 2.29 -11.72 -6.70
N GLN A 31 3.40 -12.45 -6.53
CA GLN A 31 4.04 -12.74 -5.25
C GLN A 31 4.69 -11.51 -4.63
N ASP A 32 5.31 -10.64 -5.42
CA ASP A 32 5.97 -9.43 -4.94
C ASP A 32 4.96 -8.36 -4.50
N LEU A 33 3.78 -8.35 -5.11
CA LEU A 33 2.70 -7.42 -4.76
C LEU A 33 1.85 -7.93 -3.59
N PHE A 34 1.67 -9.25 -3.48
CA PHE A 34 0.87 -9.84 -2.42
C PHE A 34 1.49 -9.58 -1.05
N GLY A 35 0.76 -8.89 -0.17
CA GLY A 35 1.25 -8.58 1.18
C GLY A 35 2.29 -7.46 1.26
N SER A 36 2.57 -6.75 0.15
CA SER A 36 3.50 -5.61 0.12
C SER A 36 2.95 -4.33 0.76
N LEU A 37 1.62 -4.19 0.81
CA LEU A 37 0.93 -3.00 1.35
C LEU A 37 0.16 -3.31 2.63
N VAL A 38 0.59 -4.32 3.38
CA VAL A 38 -0.02 -4.69 4.66
C VAL A 38 1.03 -4.65 5.76
N PHE A 39 0.59 -4.34 6.97
CA PHE A 39 1.44 -4.37 8.15
C PHE A 39 1.69 -5.81 8.60
N ASN A 40 2.47 -6.54 7.79
CA ASN A 40 2.81 -7.94 7.98
C ASN A 40 3.81 -8.14 9.14
N ASP A 41 4.11 -9.40 9.46
CA ASP A 41 4.99 -9.76 10.58
C ASP A 41 6.41 -9.16 10.46
N THR A 42 6.95 -9.11 9.24
CA THR A 42 8.27 -8.50 8.96
C THR A 42 8.25 -7.00 9.26
N GLU A 43 7.23 -6.28 8.77
CA GLU A 43 7.05 -4.85 9.05
C GLU A 43 6.79 -4.59 10.53
N GLN A 44 5.99 -5.43 11.18
CA GLN A 44 5.75 -5.37 12.62
C GLN A 44 7.05 -5.53 13.42
N GLN A 45 7.89 -6.51 13.08
CA GLN A 45 9.15 -6.75 13.78
C GLN A 45 10.17 -5.63 13.55
N ALA A 46 10.15 -5.00 12.36
CA ALA A 46 11.04 -3.89 12.03
C ALA A 46 10.64 -2.58 12.73
N ARG A 47 9.33 -2.30 12.84
CA ARG A 47 8.83 -1.00 13.34
C ARG A 47 8.46 -1.01 14.81
N LEU A 48 8.08 -2.15 15.38
CA LEU A 48 7.66 -2.22 16.78
C LEU A 48 8.85 -2.48 17.71
N PRO A 49 8.85 -1.88 18.91
CA PRO A 49 9.75 -2.31 19.97
C PRO A 49 9.56 -3.81 20.28
N LYS A 50 10.65 -4.54 20.52
CA LYS A 50 10.63 -5.97 20.89
C LYS A 50 9.54 -6.37 21.90
N PRO A 51 9.38 -5.68 23.05
CA PRO A 51 8.34 -6.07 24.02
C PRO A 51 6.92 -5.93 23.46
N VAL A 52 6.66 -4.90 22.64
CA VAL A 52 5.37 -4.63 22.01
C VAL A 52 5.07 -5.70 20.95
N TYR A 53 6.06 -6.04 20.11
CA TYR A 53 5.92 -7.13 19.14
C TYR A 53 5.60 -8.47 19.83
N HIS A 54 6.31 -8.81 20.91
CA HIS A 54 6.04 -10.05 21.64
C HIS A 54 4.65 -10.08 22.30
N ALA A 55 4.20 -8.97 22.89
CA ALA A 55 2.85 -8.86 23.44
C ALA A 55 1.79 -9.04 22.35
N LEU A 56 1.95 -8.35 21.21
CA LEU A 56 1.07 -8.49 20.06
C LEU A 56 1.02 -9.94 19.54
N ARG A 57 2.16 -10.62 19.44
CA ARG A 57 2.22 -12.03 19.02
C ARG A 57 1.46 -12.95 19.96
N ARG A 58 1.48 -12.70 21.26
CA ARG A 58 0.70 -13.49 22.23
C ARG A 58 -0.80 -13.25 22.08
N THR A 59 -1.22 -12.00 21.93
CA THR A 59 -2.63 -11.66 21.62
C THR A 59 -3.10 -12.41 20.37
N ILE A 60 -2.32 -12.38 19.28
CA ILE A 60 -2.69 -13.03 18.00
C ILE A 60 -2.69 -14.56 18.11
N THR A 61 -1.67 -15.15 18.74
CA THR A 61 -1.45 -16.61 18.72
C THR A 61 -2.24 -17.34 19.80
N HIS A 62 -2.38 -16.72 20.98
CA HIS A 62 -2.99 -17.33 22.16
C HIS A 62 -4.34 -16.73 22.52
N GLY A 63 -4.78 -15.67 21.83
CA GLY A 63 -6.03 -14.97 22.15
C GLY A 63 -5.96 -14.20 23.47
N GLU A 64 -4.76 -13.87 23.95
CA GLU A 64 -4.58 -13.05 25.14
C GLU A 64 -5.17 -11.65 24.94
N GLY A 65 -5.62 -11.00 26.01
CA GLY A 65 -6.11 -9.64 25.95
C GLY A 65 -5.05 -8.67 25.42
N LEU A 66 -5.47 -7.73 24.57
CA LEU A 66 -4.57 -6.67 24.08
C LEU A 66 -4.48 -5.55 25.12
N ASP A 67 -3.27 -5.28 25.59
CA ASP A 67 -3.01 -4.15 26.49
C ASP A 67 -3.16 -2.81 25.76
N GLY A 68 -3.76 -1.81 26.42
CA GLY A 68 -4.02 -0.51 25.81
C GLY A 68 -2.76 0.23 25.38
N SER A 69 -1.68 0.15 26.16
CA SER A 69 -0.41 0.82 25.83
C SER A 69 0.29 0.16 24.63
N VAL A 70 0.17 -1.16 24.51
CA VAL A 70 0.62 -1.92 23.35
C VAL A 70 -0.20 -1.53 22.12
N ALA A 71 -1.53 -1.42 22.26
CA ALA A 71 -2.42 -1.00 21.18
C ALA A 71 -2.08 0.40 20.63
N ASP A 72 -1.87 1.37 21.52
CA ASP A 72 -1.50 2.74 21.14
C ASP A 72 -0.17 2.78 20.38
N THR A 73 0.80 1.97 20.81
CA THR A 73 2.12 1.89 20.16
C THR A 73 2.01 1.27 18.77
N VAL A 74 1.21 0.20 18.63
CA VAL A 74 0.95 -0.44 17.33
C VAL A 74 0.23 0.55 16.39
N ALA A 75 -0.78 1.26 16.89
CA ALA A 75 -1.51 2.25 16.10
C ALA A 75 -0.62 3.38 15.59
N ARG A 76 0.32 3.87 16.42
CA ARG A 76 1.34 4.85 16.01
C ARG A 76 2.21 4.29 14.87
N ALA A 77 2.74 3.08 15.04
CA ALA A 77 3.62 2.45 14.06
C ALA A 77 2.93 2.11 12.72
N MET A 78 1.62 1.88 12.73
CA MET A 78 0.81 1.66 11.52
C MET A 78 0.57 2.94 10.71
N LYS A 79 0.63 4.10 11.37
CA LYS A 79 0.41 5.40 10.73
C LYS A 79 1.67 5.93 10.05
N ASP A 80 2.82 5.70 10.68
CA ASP A 80 4.14 6.12 10.19
C ASP A 80 4.53 5.36 8.91
#